data_AF-A0A388K4U8-F1
#
_entry.id   AF-A0A388K4U8-F1
#
_cell.length_a   1.000
_cell.length_b   1.000
_cell.length_c   1.000
_cell.angle_alpha   90.00
_cell.angle_beta   90.00
_cell.angle_gamma   90.00
#
_symmetry.space_group_name_H-M   'P 1'
#
loop_
_entity.id
_entity.type
_entity.pdbx_description
1 polymer ?
#
loop_
_entity_poly.entity_id
_entity_poly.type
_entity_poly.pdbx_seq_one_letter_code
_entity_poly.pdbx_strand_id
1 'polypeptide(L)'
;MSYGGQRVCHHCRQPGHFIRDCQLRQIPNLAALLIGNGGEGGANTPQDNDGLLPAPNALVPYKPPQANGEQNDGGRYNQGANHGYRGQHGQGYGNNQAHGNNFYRGGYQQRPRNNWWGENRERETDDRLEKVWGWYSEEMEAKDKERRAKEEKLKEEEEKKRIQAIEDERAKAKREREEFEQSIGKMVRESMKEVCGAVIGKKATTSQVFTTTIDVVDKSDEVRQVDEQRKQQQEHWRREDSAAREQMEKQRRDELEKLRQENGDLVRIALGRASRELDSIKADNEALVHDFLALKSEVEILKWSNKRTSEAVTEKSPPTEPAKGKSRQQEGSQTPADWAKLAEAYRKIGDEKDMAEREVSTLKERINRIKIVIPSSIKRKVSLRRRSPKFGNSPGSKNGDQVRITFVRKVGDEDAFYKRVCSDLGKLRKGQLEKLCTKEEIDYVGVK
;
A
#
# COMPACT_ATOMS: atom_id res chain seq x y z
N MET A 1 -50.10 -4.66 -31.63
CA MET A 1 -49.25 -5.77 -31.14
C MET A 1 -47.80 -5.31 -31.18
N SER A 2 -47.25 -4.84 -30.06
CA SER A 2 -45.85 -4.38 -29.98
C SER A 2 -44.95 -5.52 -29.50
N TYR A 3 -44.28 -6.19 -30.43
CA TYR A 3 -43.28 -7.24 -30.14
C TYR A 3 -41.89 -6.63 -29.88
N GLY A 4 -41.82 -5.68 -28.95
CA GLY A 4 -40.58 -5.04 -28.54
C GLY A 4 -40.12 -5.53 -27.17
N GLY A 5 -39.64 -6.78 -27.08
CA GLY A 5 -39.02 -7.28 -25.85
C GLY A 5 -37.86 -6.37 -25.43
N GLN A 6 -37.79 -6.03 -24.14
CA GLN A 6 -36.75 -5.15 -23.61
C GLN A 6 -35.37 -5.78 -23.87
N ARG A 7 -34.54 -5.09 -24.66
CA ARG A 7 -33.16 -5.52 -24.91
C ARG A 7 -32.36 -5.32 -23.63
N VAL A 8 -31.97 -6.43 -23.01
CA VAL A 8 -31.07 -6.47 -21.85
C VAL A 8 -29.64 -6.73 -22.31
N CYS A 9 -28.67 -6.13 -21.62
CA CYS A 9 -27.26 -6.37 -21.86
C CYS A 9 -26.92 -7.84 -21.56
N HIS A 10 -26.31 -8.57 -22.50
CA HIS A 10 -25.97 -9.98 -22.31
C HIS A 10 -24.97 -10.24 -21.16
N HIS A 11 -24.17 -9.24 -20.77
CA HIS A 11 -23.13 -9.38 -19.75
C HIS A 11 -23.67 -9.19 -18.31
N CYS A 12 -24.47 -8.16 -18.06
CA CYS A 12 -25.00 -7.85 -16.73
C CYS A 12 -26.52 -8.01 -16.58
N ARG A 13 -27.23 -8.36 -17.67
CA ARG A 13 -28.69 -8.51 -17.75
C ARG A 13 -29.51 -7.25 -17.41
N GLN A 14 -28.89 -6.08 -17.29
CA GLN A 14 -29.61 -4.83 -17.10
C GLN A 14 -30.13 -4.26 -18.44
N PRO A 15 -31.34 -3.68 -18.49
CA PRO A 15 -31.86 -3.04 -19.69
C PRO A 15 -31.11 -1.73 -20.02
N GLY A 16 -31.24 -1.26 -21.26
CA GLY A 16 -30.88 0.11 -21.63
C GLY A 16 -29.43 0.34 -22.12
N HIS A 17 -28.62 -0.71 -22.28
CA HIS A 17 -27.29 -0.59 -22.89
C HIS A 17 -26.84 -1.88 -23.58
N PHE A 18 -25.89 -1.76 -24.52
CA PHE A 18 -25.30 -2.89 -25.23
C PHE A 18 -24.04 -3.41 -24.51
N ILE A 19 -23.61 -4.63 -24.86
CA ILE A 19 -22.41 -5.26 -24.29
C ILE A 19 -21.13 -4.41 -24.46
N ARG A 20 -21.07 -3.57 -25.50
CA ARG A 20 -19.93 -2.67 -25.75
C ARG A 20 -19.86 -1.50 -24.76
N ASP A 21 -21.01 -1.11 -24.22
CA ASP A 21 -21.15 0.03 -23.29
C ASP A 21 -21.28 -0.42 -21.83
N CYS A 22 -21.17 -1.73 -21.59
CA CYS A 22 -21.25 -2.28 -20.24
C CYS A 22 -19.97 -1.93 -19.47
N GLN A 23 -20.04 -0.96 -18.56
CA GLN A 23 -18.92 -0.55 -17.70
C GLN A 23 -18.32 -1.72 -16.89
N LEU A 24 -19.12 -2.78 -16.69
CA LEU A 24 -18.75 -3.99 -15.97
C LEU A 24 -17.97 -5.00 -16.84
N ARG A 25 -17.70 -4.68 -18.11
CA ARG A 25 -16.93 -5.54 -19.04
C ARG A 25 -15.46 -5.68 -18.66
N GLN A 26 -14.91 -4.73 -17.91
CA GLN A 26 -13.51 -4.79 -17.43
C GLN A 26 -13.33 -5.61 -16.15
N ILE A 27 -14.42 -6.04 -15.51
CA ILE A 27 -14.37 -6.81 -14.27
C ILE A 27 -14.71 -8.27 -14.58
N PRO A 28 -13.71 -9.17 -14.73
CA PRO A 28 -13.98 -10.59 -14.91
C PRO A 28 -14.72 -11.15 -13.69
N ASN A 29 -15.72 -12.00 -13.90
CA ASN A 29 -16.54 -12.69 -12.89
C ASN A 29 -17.56 -11.87 -12.09
N LEU A 30 -17.90 -10.64 -12.48
CA LEU A 30 -18.89 -9.85 -11.73
C LEU A 30 -20.32 -10.42 -11.76
N ALA A 31 -20.70 -11.15 -12.82
CA ALA A 31 -22.02 -11.79 -12.90
C ALA A 31 -22.24 -12.81 -11.75
N ALA A 32 -21.18 -13.46 -11.26
CA ALA A 32 -21.26 -14.37 -10.12
C ALA A 32 -21.48 -13.63 -8.79
N LEU A 33 -20.99 -12.38 -8.67
CA LEU A 33 -21.18 -11.55 -7.47
C LEU A 33 -22.58 -10.94 -7.39
N LEU A 34 -23.19 -10.60 -8.53
CA LEU A 34 -24.53 -10.00 -8.57
C LEU A 34 -25.67 -11.02 -8.39
N ILE A 35 -25.42 -12.31 -8.69
CA ILE A 35 -26.43 -13.38 -8.52
C ILE A 35 -26.46 -13.89 -7.07
N GLY A 36 -25.44 -13.61 -6.26
CA GLY A 36 -25.26 -14.23 -4.93
C GLY A 36 -26.06 -13.68 -3.75
N ASN A 37 -26.80 -12.57 -3.88
CA ASN A 37 -27.35 -11.86 -2.71
C ASN A 37 -28.89 -11.71 -2.67
N GLY A 38 -29.64 -12.44 -3.50
CA GLY A 38 -31.11 -12.40 -3.47
C GLY A 38 -31.72 -13.72 -3.03
N GLY A 39 -31.89 -13.96 -1.72
CA GLY A 39 -32.50 -15.21 -1.27
C GLY A 39 -32.71 -15.43 0.23
N GLU A 40 -33.14 -14.44 1.00
CA GLU A 40 -33.80 -14.69 2.30
C GLU A 40 -35.15 -13.95 2.34
N GLY A 41 -36.22 -14.69 2.05
CA GLY A 41 -37.60 -14.19 2.11
C GLY A 41 -38.55 -15.32 1.71
N GLY A 42 -39.06 -16.03 2.70
CA GLY A 42 -39.79 -17.29 2.52
C GLY A 42 -41.21 -17.17 1.97
N ALA A 43 -41.68 -18.29 1.43
CA ALA A 43 -43.09 -18.67 1.45
C ALA A 43 -43.18 -20.20 1.37
N ASN A 44 -43.96 -20.77 2.29
CA ASN A 44 -44.30 -22.19 2.36
C ASN A 44 -45.06 -22.65 1.11
N THR A 45 -44.63 -23.76 0.51
CA THR A 45 -45.51 -24.66 -0.26
C THR A 45 -45.11 -26.13 -0.03
N PRO A 46 -46.06 -27.07 -0.05
CA PRO A 46 -45.82 -28.46 0.30
C PRO A 46 -45.33 -29.27 -0.90
N GLN A 47 -44.28 -30.05 -0.62
CA GLN A 47 -44.04 -31.44 -1.02
C GLN A 47 -44.92 -32.00 -2.16
N ASP A 48 -44.30 -32.29 -3.30
CA ASP A 48 -44.64 -33.49 -4.07
C ASP A 48 -43.46 -34.06 -4.86
N ASN A 49 -43.48 -35.38 -4.82
CA ASN A 49 -42.66 -36.47 -5.35
C ASN A 49 -41.83 -36.33 -6.65
N ASP A 50 -40.79 -37.16 -6.67
CA ASP A 50 -40.24 -37.93 -7.80
C ASP A 50 -39.72 -37.21 -9.03
N GLY A 51 -38.40 -37.26 -9.18
CA GLY A 51 -37.72 -36.82 -10.39
C GLY A 51 -36.23 -37.15 -10.39
N LEU A 52 -35.90 -38.45 -10.36
CA LEU A 52 -34.63 -38.97 -10.86
C LEU A 52 -34.36 -38.37 -12.25
N LEU A 53 -33.23 -37.70 -12.47
CA LEU A 53 -32.49 -37.65 -13.75
C LEU A 53 -31.15 -36.88 -13.61
N PRO A 54 -30.19 -37.08 -14.53
CA PRO A 54 -28.84 -37.51 -14.18
C PRO A 54 -27.76 -36.43 -14.39
N ALA A 55 -26.60 -36.66 -13.79
CA ALA A 55 -25.39 -35.87 -13.99
C ALA A 55 -24.93 -35.89 -15.48
N PRO A 56 -24.61 -34.73 -16.09
CA PRO A 56 -23.95 -34.70 -17.38
C PRO A 56 -22.43 -34.53 -17.19
N ASN A 57 -21.74 -35.64 -16.95
CA ASN A 57 -20.34 -35.78 -17.36
C ASN A 57 -20.32 -36.10 -18.87
N ALA A 58 -20.41 -35.07 -19.71
CA ALA A 58 -20.19 -35.19 -21.15
C ALA A 58 -18.91 -34.45 -21.54
N LEU A 59 -17.80 -35.20 -21.55
CA LEU A 59 -16.57 -34.84 -22.25
C LEU A 59 -16.87 -34.77 -23.76
N VAL A 60 -17.00 -33.55 -24.28
CA VAL A 60 -17.05 -33.32 -25.72
C VAL A 60 -15.61 -33.23 -26.25
N PRO A 61 -15.22 -34.01 -27.27
CA PRO A 61 -13.91 -33.86 -27.90
C PRO A 61 -13.82 -32.50 -28.60
N TYR A 62 -12.88 -31.66 -28.18
CA TYR A 62 -12.58 -30.39 -28.84
C TYR A 62 -11.99 -30.66 -30.23
N LYS A 63 -12.72 -30.28 -31.28
CA LYS A 63 -12.21 -30.19 -32.65
C LYS A 63 -11.68 -28.76 -32.86
N PRO A 64 -10.38 -28.55 -33.11
CA PRO A 64 -9.88 -27.22 -33.42
C PRO A 64 -10.45 -26.73 -34.77
N PRO A 65 -10.80 -25.44 -34.90
CA PRO A 65 -11.29 -24.90 -36.16
C PRO A 65 -10.21 -24.98 -37.24
N GLN A 66 -10.62 -25.50 -38.40
CA GLN A 66 -9.81 -25.54 -39.61
C GLN A 66 -9.41 -24.11 -40.01
N ALA A 67 -8.10 -23.90 -40.18
CA ALA A 67 -7.55 -22.73 -40.82
C ALA A 67 -8.02 -22.72 -42.29
N ASN A 68 -9.08 -21.97 -42.56
CA ASN A 68 -9.40 -21.55 -43.92
C ASN A 68 -8.38 -20.48 -44.31
N GLY A 69 -7.50 -20.87 -45.21
CA GLY A 69 -6.75 -19.93 -46.02
C GLY A 69 -7.65 -19.22 -47.03
N GLU A 70 -7.01 -18.24 -47.66
CA GLU A 70 -7.36 -17.55 -48.91
C GLU A 70 -7.99 -16.15 -48.82
N GLN A 71 -7.57 -15.36 -49.82
CA GLN A 71 -7.88 -13.96 -50.17
C GLN A 71 -7.21 -12.92 -49.28
N ASN A 72 -6.08 -12.29 -49.62
CA ASN A 72 -5.56 -11.82 -50.92
C ASN A 72 -6.56 -10.95 -51.70
N ASP A 73 -6.61 -9.67 -51.32
CA ASP A 73 -6.82 -8.48 -52.15
C ASP A 73 -6.21 -7.34 -51.33
N GLY A 74 -5.23 -6.55 -51.75
CA GLY A 74 -5.11 -5.88 -53.03
C GLY A 74 -4.82 -4.41 -52.68
N GLY A 75 -3.56 -3.99 -52.72
CA GLY A 75 -3.16 -2.66 -52.24
C GLY A 75 -1.78 -2.23 -52.71
N ARG A 76 -1.60 -2.17 -54.03
CA ARG A 76 -0.48 -1.52 -54.72
C ARG A 76 -0.37 -0.05 -54.31
N TYR A 77 0.82 0.38 -53.89
CA TYR A 77 1.55 1.61 -54.23
C TYR A 77 2.92 1.47 -53.56
N ASN A 78 4.09 1.82 -54.09
CA ASN A 78 4.57 2.26 -55.38
C ASN A 78 6.09 2.35 -55.18
N GLN A 79 6.90 1.99 -56.19
CA GLN A 79 8.31 2.42 -56.41
C GLN A 79 9.34 2.10 -55.30
N GLY A 80 10.42 1.37 -55.55
CA GLY A 80 11.29 1.45 -56.71
C GLY A 80 12.72 1.78 -56.23
N ALA A 81 13.72 1.27 -56.95
CA ALA A 81 15.15 1.60 -56.85
C ALA A 81 16.01 0.91 -55.77
N ASN A 82 16.28 -0.35 -56.09
CA ASN A 82 17.61 -0.97 -56.13
C ASN A 82 18.81 0.02 -56.28
N HIS A 83 19.68 0.12 -55.27
CA HIS A 83 21.13 0.43 -55.28
C HIS A 83 21.59 0.24 -53.83
N GLY A 84 22.53 -0.62 -53.44
CA GLY A 84 23.84 -0.86 -54.01
C GLY A 84 24.90 -0.47 -52.97
N TYR A 85 25.44 -1.47 -52.26
CA TYR A 85 26.80 -1.54 -51.68
C TYR A 85 27.24 -0.68 -50.46
N ARG A 86 27.71 -1.43 -49.45
CA ARG A 86 28.96 -1.32 -48.67
C ARG A 86 29.13 -0.23 -47.58
N GLY A 87 29.63 -0.70 -46.43
CA GLY A 87 30.41 0.07 -45.44
C GLY A 87 29.88 -0.14 -44.03
N GLN A 88 30.29 -1.20 -43.31
CA GLN A 88 31.36 -1.11 -42.29
C GLN A 88 31.53 0.29 -41.69
N HIS A 89 31.12 0.46 -40.43
CA HIS A 89 32.03 0.86 -39.34
C HIS A 89 31.32 0.70 -37.99
N GLY A 90 31.85 -0.23 -37.19
CA GLY A 90 31.73 -0.15 -35.74
C GLY A 90 32.79 0.81 -35.19
N GLN A 91 32.40 1.58 -34.18
CA GLN A 91 33.25 2.15 -33.12
C GLN A 91 32.42 2.02 -31.83
N GLY A 92 32.77 1.23 -30.83
CA GLY A 92 34.06 0.62 -30.54
C GLY A 92 34.99 1.61 -29.81
N TYR A 93 34.58 2.07 -28.63
CA TYR A 93 35.52 2.55 -27.62
C TYR A 93 36.19 1.32 -27.00
N GLY A 94 37.49 1.16 -27.22
CA GLY A 94 38.23 0.03 -26.66
C GLY A 94 39.71 0.12 -26.97
N ASN A 95 40.44 0.72 -26.04
CA ASN A 95 41.90 0.66 -25.91
C ASN A 95 42.47 -0.71 -26.30
N ASN A 96 43.50 -0.71 -27.15
CA ASN A 96 44.76 -1.36 -26.77
C ASN A 96 45.90 -0.97 -27.72
N GLN A 97 47.02 -0.64 -27.07
CA GLN A 97 48.36 -0.60 -27.63
C GLN A 97 48.70 -1.95 -28.26
N ALA A 98 49.24 -1.93 -29.49
CA ALA A 98 50.40 -2.74 -29.87
C ALA A 98 50.75 -2.49 -31.35
N HIS A 99 51.99 -2.06 -31.55
CA HIS A 99 52.89 -2.32 -32.67
C HIS A 99 52.37 -2.84 -34.02
N GLY A 100 52.82 -2.18 -35.08
CA GLY A 100 53.24 -2.91 -36.29
C GLY A 100 52.96 -2.19 -37.61
N ASN A 101 54.01 -1.60 -38.17
CA ASN A 101 54.18 -1.19 -39.57
C ASN A 101 53.27 -1.90 -40.59
N ASN A 102 52.65 -1.14 -41.51
CA ASN A 102 53.07 -1.22 -42.91
C ASN A 102 52.52 -0.10 -43.80
N PHE A 103 53.39 0.30 -44.73
CA PHE A 103 53.25 1.39 -45.69
C PHE A 103 52.39 1.01 -46.93
N TYR A 104 51.92 2.07 -47.62
CA TYR A 104 51.43 2.17 -49.01
C TYR A 104 50.12 1.47 -49.42
N ARG A 105 49.04 2.26 -49.65
CA ARG A 105 48.33 2.30 -50.95
C ARG A 105 47.23 3.36 -51.04
N GLY A 106 47.33 4.19 -52.08
CA GLY A 106 46.18 4.52 -52.95
C GLY A 106 45.31 5.68 -52.53
N GLY A 107 45.70 6.89 -52.93
CA GLY A 107 44.83 8.05 -52.91
C GLY A 107 43.63 7.89 -53.84
N TYR A 108 42.42 8.05 -53.27
CA TYR A 108 41.27 8.57 -53.97
C TYR A 108 40.65 9.61 -53.05
N GLN A 109 40.82 10.89 -53.40
CA GLN A 109 40.12 12.01 -52.76
C GLN A 109 38.62 11.85 -53.03
N GLN A 110 37.90 11.29 -52.05
CA GLN A 110 36.45 11.34 -51.98
C GLN A 110 36.04 12.79 -51.72
N ARG A 111 35.46 13.45 -52.72
CA ARG A 111 34.80 14.75 -52.55
C ARG A 111 33.79 14.65 -51.40
N PRO A 112 33.77 15.60 -50.45
CA PRO A 112 32.71 15.67 -49.45
C PRO A 112 31.39 15.93 -50.18
N ARG A 113 30.59 14.88 -50.39
CA ARG A 113 29.19 15.05 -50.75
C ARG A 113 28.52 15.63 -49.51
N ASN A 114 28.20 16.92 -49.57
CA ASN A 114 27.33 17.58 -48.60
C ASN A 114 26.01 16.79 -48.52
N ASN A 115 25.87 15.95 -47.49
CA ASN A 115 24.66 15.23 -47.12
C ASN A 115 23.66 16.16 -46.42
N TRP A 116 23.47 17.37 -46.96
CA TRP A 116 22.60 18.40 -46.40
C TRP A 116 21.13 17.95 -46.33
N TRP A 117 20.75 16.97 -47.14
CA TRP A 117 19.39 16.41 -47.20
C TRP A 117 19.11 15.29 -46.19
N GLY A 118 20.15 14.65 -45.63
CA GLY A 118 20.00 13.56 -44.66
C GLY A 118 19.71 14.08 -43.25
N GLU A 119 20.55 15.02 -42.80
CA GLU A 119 20.42 15.65 -41.46
C GLU A 119 19.10 16.38 -41.27
N ASN A 120 18.54 16.98 -42.33
CA ASN A 120 17.31 17.75 -42.21
C ASN A 120 16.09 16.84 -42.01
N ARG A 121 16.11 15.63 -42.59
CA ARG A 121 15.01 14.66 -42.46
C ARG A 121 15.00 13.98 -41.10
N GLU A 122 16.17 13.71 -40.54
CA GLU A 122 16.34 13.12 -39.21
C GLU A 122 15.91 14.11 -38.12
N ARG A 123 16.28 15.40 -38.27
CA ARG A 123 15.78 16.48 -37.40
C ARG A 123 14.26 16.60 -37.43
N GLU A 124 13.63 16.55 -38.60
CA GLU A 124 12.16 16.61 -38.68
C GLU A 124 11.46 15.41 -38.03
N THR A 125 12.08 14.22 -38.03
CA THR A 125 11.53 13.05 -37.34
C THR A 125 11.71 13.14 -35.82
N ASP A 126 12.85 13.65 -35.37
CA ASP A 126 13.13 13.87 -33.95
C ASP A 126 12.19 14.94 -33.37
N ASP A 127 11.97 16.05 -34.09
CA ASP A 127 11.04 17.10 -33.67
C ASP A 127 9.59 16.58 -33.53
N ARG A 128 9.18 15.66 -34.40
CA ARG A 128 7.84 15.04 -34.31
C ARG A 128 7.73 14.08 -33.13
N LEU A 129 8.78 13.28 -32.89
CA LEU A 129 8.85 12.38 -31.74
C LEU A 129 8.85 13.16 -30.43
N GLU A 130 9.68 14.20 -30.32
CA GLU A 130 9.75 15.05 -29.14
C GLU A 130 8.41 15.75 -28.88
N LYS A 131 7.69 16.16 -29.93
CA LYS A 131 6.33 16.70 -29.79
C LYS A 131 5.33 15.69 -29.25
N VAL A 132 5.34 14.45 -29.75
CA VAL A 132 4.44 13.38 -29.26
C VAL A 132 4.79 12.99 -27.81
N TRP A 133 6.08 12.90 -27.48
CA TRP A 133 6.55 12.64 -26.12
C TRP A 133 6.21 13.78 -25.16
N GLY A 134 6.31 15.03 -25.61
CA GLY A 134 5.89 16.20 -24.84
C GLY A 134 4.42 16.13 -24.45
N TRP A 135 3.54 15.78 -25.39
CA TRP A 135 2.10 15.62 -25.13
C TRP A 135 1.82 14.49 -24.15
N TYR A 136 2.47 13.32 -24.32
CA TYR A 136 2.28 12.20 -23.42
C TYR A 136 2.80 12.48 -22.00
N SER A 137 3.94 13.16 -21.89
CA SER A 137 4.50 13.61 -20.62
C SER A 137 3.59 14.61 -19.92
N GLU A 138 3.07 15.59 -20.66
CA GLU A 138 2.14 16.60 -20.14
C GLU A 138 0.83 15.96 -19.65
N GLU A 139 0.29 14.99 -20.39
CA GLU A 139 -0.92 14.26 -20.01
C GLU A 139 -0.71 13.39 -18.76
N MET A 140 0.44 12.72 -18.65
CA MET A 140 0.81 11.96 -17.45
C MET A 140 1.03 12.88 -16.24
N GLU A 141 1.65 14.04 -16.42
CA GLU A 141 1.82 15.03 -15.35
C GLU A 141 0.47 15.61 -14.91
N ALA A 142 -0.44 15.90 -15.84
CA ALA A 142 -1.79 16.37 -15.53
C ALA A 142 -2.57 15.33 -14.71
N LYS A 143 -2.49 14.05 -15.08
CA LYS A 143 -3.12 12.95 -14.35
C LYS A 143 -2.52 12.74 -12.96
N ASP A 144 -1.20 12.91 -12.81
CA ASP A 144 -0.55 12.84 -11.50
C ASP A 144 -0.91 14.04 -10.61
N LYS A 145 -0.99 15.25 -11.17
CA LYS A 145 -1.50 16.44 -10.48
C LYS A 145 -2.94 16.24 -10.01
N GLU A 146 -3.80 15.66 -10.85
CA GLU A 146 -5.19 15.35 -10.48
C GLU A 146 -5.26 14.34 -9.32
N ARG A 147 -4.42 13.29 -9.36
CA ARG A 147 -4.32 12.30 -8.27
C ARG A 147 -3.87 12.93 -6.96
N ARG A 148 -2.83 13.78 -6.99
CA ARG A 148 -2.35 14.51 -5.81
C ARG A 148 -3.41 15.46 -5.26
N ALA A 149 -4.13 16.18 -6.12
CA ALA A 149 -5.23 17.06 -5.72
C ALA A 149 -6.40 16.30 -5.06
N LYS A 150 -6.72 15.09 -5.53
CA LYS A 150 -7.73 14.22 -4.89
C LYS A 150 -7.28 13.72 -3.51
N GLU A 151 -6.01 13.33 -3.37
CA GLU A 151 -5.44 12.90 -2.09
C GLU A 151 -5.39 14.06 -1.08
N GLU A 152 -5.03 15.26 -1.53
CA GLU A 152 -5.01 16.47 -0.71
C GLU A 152 -6.41 16.86 -0.24
N LYS A 153 -7.42 16.81 -1.12
CA LYS A 153 -8.82 17.04 -0.75
C LYS A 153 -9.33 16.04 0.31
N LEU A 154 -8.95 14.77 0.21
CA LEU A 154 -9.32 13.76 1.21
C LEU A 154 -8.65 14.03 2.56
N LYS A 155 -7.37 14.47 2.57
CA LYS A 155 -6.68 14.87 3.80
C LYS A 155 -7.30 16.10 4.44
N GLU A 156 -7.67 17.10 3.64
CA GLU A 156 -8.35 18.30 4.14
C GLU A 156 -9.72 17.96 4.72
N GLU A 157 -10.47 17.03 4.11
CA GLU A 157 -11.76 16.56 4.65
C GLU A 157 -11.58 15.78 5.96
N GLU A 158 -10.55 14.93 6.08
CA GLU A 158 -10.23 14.21 7.31
C GLU A 158 -9.82 15.17 8.43
N GLU A 159 -9.01 16.19 8.13
CA GLU A 159 -8.59 17.21 9.09
C GLU A 159 -9.78 18.07 9.55
N LYS A 160 -10.68 18.46 8.64
CA LYS A 160 -11.94 19.12 8.98
C LYS A 160 -12.81 18.27 9.91
N LYS A 161 -12.92 16.97 9.66
CA LYS A 161 -13.63 16.05 10.57
C LYS A 161 -12.98 15.97 11.95
N ARG A 162 -11.65 16.00 12.04
CA ARG A 162 -10.94 16.03 13.33
C ARG A 162 -11.16 17.33 14.09
N ILE A 163 -11.12 18.49 13.40
CA ILE A 163 -11.38 19.78 14.03
C ILE A 163 -12.83 19.85 14.52
N GLN A 164 -13.79 19.39 13.70
CA GLN A 164 -15.21 19.33 14.07
C GLN A 164 -15.43 18.46 15.32
N ALA A 165 -14.78 17.30 15.40
CA ALA A 165 -14.90 16.42 16.57
C ALA A 165 -14.36 17.07 17.86
N ILE A 166 -13.26 17.83 17.76
CA ILE A 166 -12.69 18.57 18.91
C ILE A 166 -13.60 19.73 19.31
N GLU A 167 -14.19 20.44 18.36
CA GLU A 167 -15.16 21.51 18.64
C GLU A 167 -16.44 20.98 19.28
N ASP A 168 -16.95 19.84 18.80
CA ASP A 168 -18.13 19.17 19.36
C ASP A 168 -17.86 18.67 20.79
N GLU A 169 -16.67 18.12 21.06
CA GLU A 169 -16.25 17.73 22.42
C GLU A 169 -16.17 18.94 23.35
N ARG A 170 -15.60 20.05 22.87
CA ARG A 170 -15.52 21.30 23.63
C ARG A 170 -16.90 21.91 23.89
N ALA A 171 -17.81 21.85 22.91
CA ALA A 171 -19.18 22.31 23.07
C ALA A 171 -19.98 21.44 24.06
N LYS A 172 -19.72 20.13 24.07
CA LYS A 172 -20.29 19.20 25.05
C LYS A 172 -19.79 19.50 26.46
N ALA A 173 -18.48 19.67 26.64
CA ALA A 173 -17.89 20.03 27.94
C ALA A 173 -18.41 21.38 28.48
N LYS A 174 -18.69 22.35 27.59
CA LYS A 174 -19.31 23.62 27.98
C LYS A 174 -20.76 23.43 28.45
N ARG A 175 -21.55 22.61 27.75
CA ARG A 175 -22.92 22.27 28.17
C ARG A 175 -22.95 21.56 29.52
N GLU A 176 -22.07 20.57 29.74
CA GLU A 176 -21.97 19.88 31.02
C GLU A 176 -21.60 20.83 32.17
N ARG A 177 -20.74 21.82 31.91
CA ARG A 177 -20.41 22.86 32.90
C ARG A 177 -21.61 23.75 33.22
N GLU A 178 -22.35 24.21 32.21
CA GLU A 178 -23.54 25.04 32.40
C GLU A 178 -24.65 24.27 33.14
N GLU A 179 -24.85 22.98 32.81
CA GLU A 179 -25.78 22.09 33.53
C GLU A 179 -25.37 21.89 34.99
N PHE A 180 -24.07 21.73 35.27
CA PHE A 180 -23.55 21.63 36.63
C PHE A 180 -23.76 22.93 37.43
N GLU A 181 -23.49 24.09 36.83
CA GLU A 181 -23.73 25.40 37.44
C GLU A 181 -25.23 25.64 37.71
N GLN A 182 -26.11 25.25 36.78
CA GLN A 182 -27.57 25.30 36.98
C GLN A 182 -28.02 24.37 38.11
N SER A 183 -27.44 23.16 38.20
CA SER A 183 -27.74 22.20 39.26
C SER A 183 -27.32 22.73 40.63
N ILE A 184 -26.11 23.30 40.76
CA ILE A 184 -25.67 23.97 42.00
C ILE A 184 -26.62 25.13 42.34
N GLY A 185 -26.95 25.98 41.36
CA GLY A 185 -27.85 27.11 41.58
C GLY A 185 -29.23 26.67 42.06
N LYS A 186 -29.76 25.54 41.55
CA LYS A 186 -31.03 24.97 41.99
C LYS A 186 -30.93 24.45 43.43
N MET A 187 -29.89 23.68 43.75
CA MET A 187 -29.65 23.15 45.09
C MET A 187 -29.51 24.27 46.14
N VAL A 188 -28.74 25.33 45.84
CA VAL A 188 -28.56 26.46 46.75
C VAL A 188 -29.89 27.21 46.96
N ARG A 189 -30.70 27.41 45.92
CA ARG A 189 -32.03 28.03 46.04
C ARG A 189 -32.98 27.18 46.89
N GLU A 190 -32.97 25.87 46.71
CA GLU A 190 -33.78 24.93 47.50
C GLU A 190 -33.34 24.95 48.97
N SER A 191 -32.04 24.84 49.24
CA SER A 191 -31.48 24.93 50.59
C SER A 191 -31.78 26.27 51.27
N MET A 192 -31.66 27.39 50.55
CA MET A 192 -31.95 28.72 51.10
C MET A 192 -33.45 28.91 51.35
N LYS A 193 -34.32 28.34 50.51
CA LYS A 193 -35.77 28.32 50.73
C LYS A 193 -36.14 27.51 51.97
N GLU A 194 -35.50 26.37 52.20
CA GLU A 194 -35.67 25.57 53.42
C GLU A 194 -35.21 26.32 54.67
N VAL A 195 -34.02 26.93 54.64
CA VAL A 195 -33.49 27.71 55.77
C VAL A 195 -34.37 28.91 56.07
N CYS A 196 -34.77 29.70 55.06
CA CYS A 196 -35.68 30.82 55.25
C CYS A 196 -37.06 30.36 55.73
N GLY A 197 -37.59 29.25 55.22
CA GLY A 197 -38.83 28.63 55.71
C GLY A 197 -38.73 28.25 57.18
N ALA A 198 -37.61 27.67 57.61
CA ALA A 198 -37.37 27.30 59.01
C ALA A 198 -37.20 28.51 59.95
N VAL A 199 -36.61 29.61 59.46
CA VAL A 199 -36.40 30.84 60.25
C VAL A 199 -37.67 31.67 60.35
N ILE A 200 -38.45 31.78 59.27
CA ILE A 200 -39.66 32.62 59.20
C ILE A 200 -40.89 31.87 59.74
N GLY A 201 -40.99 30.56 59.53
CA GLY A 201 -42.10 29.72 59.97
C GLY A 201 -42.11 29.37 61.48
N LYS A 202 -41.10 29.80 62.25
CA LYS A 202 -40.98 29.50 63.70
C LYS A 202 -41.46 30.64 64.62
N LYS A 203 -42.46 31.42 64.20
CA LYS A 203 -43.18 32.33 65.12
C LYS A 203 -44.66 32.00 65.13
N ALA A 204 -45.17 31.75 66.35
CA ALA A 204 -46.54 31.46 66.75
C ALA A 204 -47.04 30.00 66.57
N THR A 205 -46.52 29.10 67.39
CA THR A 205 -47.38 28.21 68.20
C THR A 205 -46.65 27.89 69.51
N THR A 206 -46.70 28.89 70.38
CA THR A 206 -46.42 28.75 71.80
C THR A 206 -47.48 27.83 72.41
N SER A 207 -47.03 26.90 73.26
CA SER A 207 -47.82 26.11 74.21
C SER A 207 -48.61 24.93 73.67
N GLN A 208 -47.92 23.82 73.41
CA GLN A 208 -48.30 22.57 74.06
C GLN A 208 -47.09 21.66 74.21
N VAL A 209 -46.55 21.66 75.43
CA VAL A 209 -45.86 20.51 76.01
C VAL A 209 -46.88 19.38 76.03
N PHE A 210 -46.76 18.38 75.17
CA PHE A 210 -47.13 16.96 75.37
C PHE A 210 -46.84 16.21 74.04
N THR A 211 -46.11 15.10 74.15
CA THR A 211 -45.95 14.03 73.13
C THR A 211 -45.29 14.37 71.77
N THR A 212 -44.00 14.72 71.75
CA THR A 212 -43.15 14.75 70.53
C THR A 212 -42.03 13.71 70.57
N THR A 213 -42.33 12.53 71.06
CA THR A 213 -41.45 11.35 70.99
C THR A 213 -41.87 10.36 69.89
N ILE A 214 -42.95 10.65 69.15
CA ILE A 214 -43.51 9.76 68.12
C ILE A 214 -43.18 10.25 66.68
N ASP A 215 -43.05 11.56 66.42
CA ASP A 215 -42.80 12.10 65.06
C ASP A 215 -41.32 12.11 64.60
N VAL A 216 -40.39 11.71 65.46
CA VAL A 216 -38.96 11.55 65.06
C VAL A 216 -38.74 10.24 64.29
N VAL A 217 -39.66 9.26 64.45
CA VAL A 217 -39.57 7.98 63.73
C VAL A 217 -39.98 8.14 62.27
N ASP A 218 -41.02 8.93 61.96
CA ASP A 218 -41.53 9.07 60.58
C ASP A 218 -40.55 9.80 59.63
N LYS A 219 -39.79 10.79 60.12
CA LYS A 219 -38.78 11.48 59.29
C LYS A 219 -37.53 10.65 59.01
N SER A 220 -37.28 9.63 59.83
CA SER A 220 -36.17 8.70 59.59
C SER A 220 -36.43 7.82 58.36
N ASP A 221 -37.69 7.50 58.08
CA ASP A 221 -38.05 6.65 56.95
C ASP A 221 -38.03 7.41 55.61
N GLU A 222 -38.36 8.70 55.61
CA GLU A 222 -38.17 9.57 54.42
C GLU A 222 -36.69 9.71 54.03
N VAL A 223 -35.79 9.91 55.00
CA VAL A 223 -34.34 10.02 54.71
C VAL A 223 -33.82 8.70 54.12
N ARG A 224 -34.28 7.55 54.62
CA ARG A 224 -33.94 6.24 54.04
C ARG A 224 -34.44 6.10 52.61
N GLN A 225 -35.64 6.56 52.28
CA GLN A 225 -36.15 6.51 50.90
C GLN A 225 -35.34 7.37 49.94
N VAL A 226 -34.95 8.58 50.34
CA VAL A 226 -34.15 9.49 49.50
C VAL A 226 -32.76 8.92 49.24
N ASP A 227 -32.11 8.35 50.28
CA ASP A 227 -30.82 7.68 50.11
C ASP A 227 -30.91 6.43 49.22
N GLU A 228 -31.99 5.65 49.34
CA GLU A 228 -32.23 4.49 48.46
C GLU A 228 -32.44 4.94 47.00
N GLN A 229 -33.21 5.99 46.75
CA GLN A 229 -33.38 6.55 45.39
C GLN A 229 -32.06 7.08 44.82
N ARG A 230 -31.26 7.78 45.62
CA ARG A 230 -29.95 8.28 45.19
C ARG A 230 -29.00 7.13 44.85
N LYS A 231 -29.03 6.05 45.65
CA LYS A 231 -28.26 4.84 45.41
C LYS A 231 -28.71 4.13 44.13
N GLN A 232 -30.01 4.02 43.89
CA GLN A 232 -30.57 3.48 42.64
C GLN A 232 -30.17 4.29 41.42
N GLN A 233 -30.20 5.64 41.49
CA GLN A 233 -29.71 6.48 40.40
C GLN A 233 -28.21 6.28 40.17
N GLN A 234 -27.40 6.28 41.22
CA GLN A 234 -25.96 6.06 41.06
C GLN A 234 -25.66 4.69 40.44
N GLU A 235 -26.42 3.65 40.80
CA GLU A 235 -26.30 2.33 40.22
C GLU A 235 -26.72 2.30 38.75
N HIS A 236 -27.80 3.01 38.39
CA HIS A 236 -28.20 3.20 36.99
C HIS A 236 -27.06 3.82 36.16
N TRP A 237 -26.47 4.92 36.63
CA TRP A 237 -25.33 5.57 35.95
C TRP A 237 -24.11 4.65 35.83
N ARG A 238 -23.81 3.83 36.84
CA ARG A 238 -22.73 2.84 36.75
C ARG A 238 -23.02 1.76 35.71
N ARG A 239 -24.26 1.27 35.62
CA ARG A 239 -24.63 0.28 34.59
C ARG A 239 -24.54 0.88 33.20
N GLU A 240 -24.96 2.13 33.03
CA GLU A 240 -24.90 2.84 31.76
C GLU A 240 -23.45 3.11 31.31
N ASP A 241 -22.57 3.60 32.20
CA ASP A 241 -21.14 3.77 31.90
C ASP A 241 -20.47 2.42 31.59
N SER A 242 -20.82 1.36 32.32
CA SER A 242 -20.33 0.01 32.05
C SER A 242 -20.78 -0.50 30.68
N ALA A 243 -22.04 -0.29 30.31
CA ALA A 243 -22.58 -0.70 29.02
C ALA A 243 -21.94 0.09 27.86
N ALA A 244 -21.72 1.39 28.03
CA ALA A 244 -21.05 2.22 27.03
C ALA A 244 -19.60 1.78 26.79
N ARG A 245 -18.86 1.44 27.88
CA ARG A 245 -17.49 0.90 27.75
C ARG A 245 -17.48 -0.46 27.07
N GLU A 246 -18.39 -1.35 27.43
CA GLU A 246 -18.51 -2.67 26.81
C GLU A 246 -18.84 -2.56 25.32
N GLN A 247 -19.70 -1.60 24.93
CA GLN A 247 -20.02 -1.35 23.53
C GLN A 247 -18.81 -0.84 22.74
N MET A 248 -18.02 0.09 23.29
CA MET A 248 -16.79 0.56 22.66
C MET A 248 -15.73 -0.56 22.55
N GLU A 249 -15.63 -1.41 23.56
CA GLU A 249 -14.71 -2.57 23.53
C GLU A 249 -15.18 -3.64 22.53
N LYS A 250 -16.50 -3.85 22.41
CA LYS A 250 -17.08 -4.71 21.38
C LYS A 250 -16.79 -4.16 19.97
N GLN A 251 -17.03 -2.86 19.74
CA GLN A 251 -16.68 -2.22 18.46
C GLN A 251 -15.19 -2.37 18.11
N ARG A 252 -14.29 -2.15 19.08
CA ARG A 252 -12.86 -2.36 18.88
C ARG A 252 -12.51 -3.82 18.54
N ARG A 253 -13.18 -4.79 19.17
CA ARG A 253 -12.99 -6.22 18.86
C ARG A 253 -13.47 -6.55 17.45
N ASP A 254 -14.66 -6.08 17.07
CA ASP A 254 -15.24 -6.31 15.75
C ASP A 254 -14.38 -5.67 14.63
N GLU A 255 -13.88 -4.45 14.85
CA GLU A 255 -12.96 -3.78 13.92
C GLU A 255 -11.62 -4.52 13.78
N LEU A 256 -11.07 -5.02 14.89
CA LEU A 256 -9.82 -5.77 14.88
C LEU A 256 -9.97 -7.11 14.16
N GLU A 257 -11.11 -7.80 14.33
CA GLU A 257 -11.39 -9.05 13.62
C GLU A 257 -11.60 -8.80 12.12
N LYS A 258 -12.32 -7.73 11.75
CA LYS A 258 -12.46 -7.31 10.35
C LYS A 258 -11.11 -7.04 9.69
N LEU A 259 -10.24 -6.26 10.34
CA LEU A 259 -8.89 -5.98 9.83
C LEU A 259 -8.04 -7.25 9.73
N ARG A 260 -8.20 -8.19 10.66
CA ARG A 260 -7.51 -9.49 10.62
C ARG A 260 -7.96 -10.31 9.41
N GLN A 261 -9.26 -10.32 9.11
CA GLN A 261 -9.82 -10.99 7.95
C GLN A 261 -9.32 -10.36 6.64
N GLU A 262 -9.43 -9.03 6.51
CA GLU A 262 -8.94 -8.29 5.34
C GLU A 262 -7.45 -8.52 5.08
N ASN A 263 -6.63 -8.51 6.14
CA ASN A 263 -5.19 -8.81 6.02
C ASN A 263 -4.94 -10.26 5.58
N GLY A 264 -5.73 -11.21 6.10
CA GLY A 264 -5.70 -12.60 5.64
C GLY A 264 -6.03 -12.75 4.15
N ASP A 265 -7.01 -12.01 3.65
CA ASP A 265 -7.40 -12.03 2.24
C ASP A 265 -6.37 -11.35 1.34
N LEU A 266 -5.78 -10.23 1.77
CA LEU A 266 -4.67 -9.59 1.05
C LEU A 266 -3.46 -10.52 0.93
N VAL A 267 -3.08 -11.21 2.00
CA VAL A 267 -2.01 -12.21 1.97
C VAL A 267 -2.34 -13.34 1.01
N ARG A 268 -3.58 -13.84 1.02
CA ARG A 268 -4.03 -14.90 0.10
C ARG A 268 -3.95 -14.47 -1.36
N ILE A 269 -4.39 -13.24 -1.68
CA ILE A 269 -4.32 -12.68 -3.03
C ILE A 269 -2.87 -12.50 -3.47
N ALA A 270 -2.02 -11.94 -2.61
CA ALA A 270 -0.60 -11.74 -2.89
C ALA A 270 0.13 -13.06 -3.16
N LEU A 271 -0.09 -14.08 -2.31
CA LEU A 271 0.48 -15.42 -2.49
C LEU A 271 -0.05 -16.10 -3.76
N GLY A 272 -1.35 -15.98 -4.05
CA GLY A 272 -1.95 -16.53 -5.27
C GLY A 272 -1.41 -15.87 -6.55
N ARG A 273 -1.13 -14.56 -6.51
CA ARG A 273 -0.47 -13.85 -7.61
C ARG A 273 0.97 -14.30 -7.79
N ALA A 274 1.76 -14.33 -6.71
CA ALA A 274 3.16 -14.76 -6.75
C ALA A 274 3.30 -16.21 -7.24
N SER A 275 2.38 -17.10 -6.86
CA SER A 275 2.38 -18.50 -7.32
C SER A 275 2.17 -18.60 -8.83
N ARG A 276 1.21 -17.84 -9.39
CA ARG A 276 0.97 -17.81 -10.85
C ARG A 276 2.14 -17.22 -11.63
N GLU A 277 2.77 -16.17 -11.10
CA GLU A 277 3.97 -15.58 -11.72
C GLU A 277 5.13 -16.59 -11.70
N LEU A 278 5.30 -17.34 -10.62
CA LEU A 278 6.30 -18.40 -10.51
C LEU A 278 6.03 -19.55 -11.48
N ASP A 279 4.77 -19.96 -11.66
CA ASP A 279 4.41 -20.98 -12.64
C ASP A 279 4.62 -20.50 -14.08
N SER A 280 4.33 -19.23 -14.38
CA SER A 280 4.65 -18.61 -15.69
C SER A 280 6.15 -18.64 -15.96
N ILE A 281 6.97 -18.23 -14.99
CA ILE A 281 8.44 -18.23 -15.12
C ILE A 281 8.98 -19.66 -15.28
N LYS A 282 8.38 -20.65 -14.63
CA LYS A 282 8.74 -22.07 -14.84
C LYS A 282 8.44 -22.52 -16.26
N ALA A 283 7.25 -22.23 -16.77
CA ALA A 283 6.88 -22.58 -18.14
C ALA A 283 7.82 -21.91 -19.18
N ASP A 284 8.15 -20.64 -18.97
CA ASP A 284 9.09 -19.92 -19.84
C ASP A 284 10.50 -20.53 -19.77
N ASN A 285 10.97 -20.91 -18.58
CA ASN A 285 12.26 -21.59 -18.43
C ASN A 285 12.27 -22.97 -19.11
N GLU A 286 11.19 -23.73 -19.00
CA GLU A 286 11.04 -25.01 -19.72
C GLU A 286 11.10 -24.81 -21.24
N ALA A 287 10.40 -23.80 -21.76
CA ALA A 287 10.46 -23.42 -23.18
C ALA A 287 11.89 -23.05 -23.61
N LEU A 288 12.59 -22.23 -22.84
CA LEU A 288 13.99 -21.85 -23.12
C LEU A 288 14.93 -23.06 -23.10
N VAL A 289 14.72 -24.01 -22.19
CA VAL A 289 15.50 -25.26 -22.17
C VAL A 289 15.24 -26.09 -23.43
N HIS A 290 14.00 -26.18 -23.88
CA HIS A 290 13.66 -26.85 -25.13
C HIS A 290 14.31 -26.18 -26.35
N ASP A 291 14.23 -24.85 -26.45
CA ASP A 291 14.85 -24.08 -27.53
C ASP A 291 16.38 -24.25 -27.55
N PHE A 292 17.01 -24.25 -26.37
CA PHE A 292 18.44 -24.48 -26.23
C PHE A 292 18.86 -25.88 -26.71
N LEU A 293 18.07 -26.91 -26.38
CA LEU A 293 18.33 -28.28 -26.86
C LEU A 293 18.13 -28.40 -28.37
N ALA A 294 17.13 -27.72 -28.94
CA ALA A 294 16.91 -27.66 -30.38
C ALA A 294 18.10 -27.00 -31.09
N LEU A 295 18.53 -25.82 -30.64
CA LEU A 295 19.71 -25.13 -31.16
C LEU A 295 20.97 -25.98 -31.07
N LYS A 296 21.17 -26.68 -29.96
CA LYS A 296 22.31 -27.61 -29.80
C LYS A 296 22.28 -28.70 -30.86
N SER A 297 21.12 -29.29 -31.14
CA SER A 297 20.97 -30.32 -32.18
C SER A 297 21.26 -29.76 -33.59
N GLU A 298 20.83 -28.54 -33.90
CA GLU A 298 21.12 -27.88 -35.17
C GLU A 298 22.63 -27.61 -35.33
N VAL A 299 23.29 -27.16 -34.27
CA VAL A 299 24.74 -26.96 -34.26
C VAL A 299 25.49 -28.28 -34.43
N GLU A 300 25.03 -29.37 -33.83
CA GLU A 300 25.59 -30.71 -34.04
C GLU A 300 25.42 -31.18 -35.49
N ILE A 301 24.26 -30.96 -36.11
CA ILE A 301 24.02 -31.24 -37.53
C ILE A 301 24.94 -30.40 -38.44
N LEU A 302 25.11 -29.10 -38.15
CA LEU A 302 26.03 -28.23 -38.88
C LEU A 302 27.47 -28.71 -38.75
N LYS A 303 27.89 -29.13 -37.55
CA LYS A 303 29.22 -29.67 -37.28
C LYS A 303 29.48 -30.96 -38.05
N TRP A 304 28.49 -31.83 -38.23
CA TRP A 304 28.64 -33.07 -38.99
C TRP A 304 28.53 -32.88 -40.51
N SER A 305 27.67 -31.99 -40.98
CA SER A 305 27.51 -31.70 -42.42
C SER A 305 28.71 -30.94 -43.01
N ASN A 306 29.42 -30.13 -42.20
CA ASN A 306 30.59 -29.37 -42.63
C ASN A 306 31.90 -30.19 -42.68
N LYS A 307 31.85 -31.51 -42.38
CA LYS A 307 33.00 -32.43 -42.55
C LYS A 307 33.15 -32.99 -43.96
N ARG A 308 32.33 -32.57 -44.93
CA ARG A 308 32.57 -32.93 -46.34
C ARG A 308 33.78 -32.16 -46.87
N THR A 309 34.93 -32.83 -46.79
CA THR A 309 36.03 -32.79 -47.76
C THR A 309 36.54 -31.40 -48.11
N SER A 310 37.31 -30.81 -47.19
CA SER A 310 38.29 -29.77 -47.50
C SER A 310 39.49 -30.29 -48.33
N GLU A 311 39.45 -31.54 -48.81
CA GLU A 311 40.56 -32.24 -49.49
C GLU A 311 40.44 -32.23 -51.02
N ALA A 312 39.49 -31.48 -51.61
CA ALA A 312 39.29 -31.38 -53.06
C ALA A 312 39.40 -29.94 -53.61
N VAL A 313 40.19 -29.07 -52.96
CA VAL A 313 40.47 -27.68 -53.43
C VAL A 313 41.96 -27.49 -53.71
N THR A 314 42.59 -28.50 -54.26
CA THR A 314 43.84 -28.34 -55.01
C THR A 314 43.65 -29.02 -56.34
N GLU A 315 43.85 -28.25 -57.42
CA GLU A 315 44.06 -28.76 -58.78
C GLU A 315 42.82 -29.25 -59.55
N LYS A 316 42.05 -28.30 -60.08
CA LYS A 316 41.93 -28.08 -61.54
C LYS A 316 40.92 -26.97 -61.86
N SER A 317 41.46 -25.88 -62.39
CA SER A 317 40.79 -24.84 -63.18
C SER A 317 39.75 -23.95 -62.47
N PRO A 318 39.69 -22.66 -62.82
CA PRO A 318 38.74 -21.71 -62.23
C PRO A 318 37.32 -22.11 -62.63
N PRO A 319 36.42 -22.42 -61.67
CA PRO A 319 35.04 -22.73 -62.00
C PRO A 319 34.34 -21.43 -62.40
N THR A 320 33.71 -21.47 -63.56
CA THR A 320 32.82 -20.45 -64.11
C THR A 320 31.81 -19.97 -63.07
N GLU A 321 31.62 -18.65 -62.99
CA GLU A 321 30.75 -17.96 -62.05
C GLU A 321 29.38 -18.65 -61.90
N PRO A 322 29.02 -19.14 -60.70
CA PRO A 322 27.67 -19.62 -60.45
C PRO A 322 26.72 -18.43 -60.41
N ALA A 323 25.69 -18.50 -61.26
CA ALA A 323 24.63 -17.51 -61.34
C ALA A 323 23.95 -17.30 -59.98
N LYS A 324 24.10 -16.09 -59.42
CA LYS A 324 23.23 -15.40 -58.43
C LYS A 324 22.12 -16.27 -57.81
N GLY A 325 22.50 -17.18 -56.92
CA GLY A 325 21.56 -17.94 -56.07
C GLY A 325 21.39 -17.21 -54.73
N LYS A 326 20.14 -16.86 -54.41
CA LYS A 326 19.72 -16.17 -53.18
C LYS A 326 20.31 -16.84 -51.93
N SER A 327 21.24 -16.18 -51.25
CA SER A 327 21.69 -16.57 -49.92
C SER A 327 20.52 -16.42 -48.95
N ARG A 328 20.04 -17.54 -48.42
CA ARG A 328 19.06 -17.60 -47.33
C ARG A 328 19.68 -16.91 -46.12
N GLN A 329 19.29 -15.66 -45.93
CA GLN A 329 19.74 -14.77 -44.88
C GLN A 329 19.38 -15.39 -43.54
N GLN A 330 20.40 -15.74 -42.76
CA GLN A 330 20.27 -16.28 -41.42
C GLN A 330 19.54 -15.24 -40.55
N GLU A 331 18.41 -15.66 -40.00
CA GLU A 331 17.36 -14.89 -39.31
C GLU A 331 17.80 -14.47 -37.90
N GLY A 332 18.99 -13.88 -37.79
CA GLY A 332 19.63 -13.45 -36.53
C GLY A 332 20.12 -12.01 -36.53
N SER A 333 19.82 -11.24 -37.58
CA SER A 333 20.09 -9.80 -37.57
C SER A 333 19.03 -9.11 -36.72
N GLN A 334 19.36 -8.83 -35.45
CA GLN A 334 18.59 -7.93 -34.57
C GLN A 334 18.17 -6.72 -35.39
N THR A 335 16.86 -6.59 -35.61
CA THR A 335 16.34 -5.51 -36.42
C THR A 335 16.44 -4.21 -35.63
N PRO A 336 16.54 -3.04 -36.29
CA PRO A 336 16.49 -1.75 -35.60
C PRO A 336 15.27 -1.61 -34.67
N ALA A 337 14.17 -2.29 -34.97
CA ALA A 337 13.00 -2.37 -34.10
C ALA A 337 13.27 -3.11 -32.78
N ASP A 338 14.12 -4.12 -32.78
CA ASP A 338 14.49 -4.86 -31.57
C ASP A 338 15.38 -4.03 -30.65
N TRP A 339 16.26 -3.21 -31.22
CA TRP A 339 17.04 -2.22 -30.47
C TRP A 339 16.17 -1.13 -29.85
N ALA A 340 15.13 -0.68 -30.56
CA ALA A 340 14.16 0.27 -30.02
C ALA A 340 13.37 -0.33 -28.84
N LYS A 341 12.91 -1.58 -28.96
CA LYS A 341 12.25 -2.30 -27.86
C LYS A 341 13.17 -2.48 -26.65
N LEU A 342 14.44 -2.81 -26.88
CA LEU A 342 15.43 -2.95 -25.81
C LEU A 342 15.64 -1.61 -25.09
N ALA A 343 15.81 -0.51 -25.84
CA ALA A 343 15.96 0.82 -25.27
C ALA A 343 14.72 1.26 -24.46
N GLU A 344 13.52 0.94 -24.94
CA GLU A 344 12.26 1.19 -24.23
C GLU A 344 12.15 0.37 -22.93
N ALA A 345 12.56 -0.90 -22.96
CA ALA A 345 12.62 -1.75 -21.78
C ALA A 345 13.60 -1.18 -20.72
N TYR A 346 14.78 -0.69 -21.13
CA TYR A 346 15.72 -0.05 -20.20
C TYR A 346 15.17 1.24 -19.58
N ARG A 347 14.46 2.08 -20.37
CA ARG A 347 13.79 3.27 -19.82
C ARG A 347 12.74 2.90 -18.78
N LYS A 348 11.90 1.90 -19.09
CA LYS A 348 10.86 1.43 -18.18
C LYS A 348 11.43 0.91 -16.85
N ILE A 349 12.55 0.18 -16.89
CA ILE A 349 13.25 -0.26 -15.68
C ILE A 349 13.78 0.92 -14.86
N GLY A 350 14.28 1.97 -15.53
CA GLY A 350 14.68 3.23 -14.88
C GLY A 350 13.52 3.91 -14.17
N ASP A 351 12.39 4.08 -14.86
CA ASP A 351 11.18 4.72 -14.31
C ASP A 351 10.59 3.92 -13.14
N GLU A 352 10.54 2.59 -13.25
CA GLU A 352 10.09 1.71 -12.16
C GLU A 352 11.00 1.82 -10.93
N LYS A 353 12.32 1.88 -11.14
CA LYS A 353 13.29 2.07 -10.05
C LYS A 353 13.11 3.43 -9.36
N ASP A 354 12.96 4.51 -10.12
CA ASP A 354 12.75 5.86 -9.58
C ASP A 354 11.42 5.97 -8.81
N MET A 355 10.38 5.28 -9.29
CA MET A 355 9.10 5.19 -8.59
C MET A 355 9.26 4.45 -7.25
N ALA A 356 9.95 3.31 -7.25
CA ALA A 356 10.24 2.55 -6.03
C ALA A 356 11.09 3.36 -5.03
N GLU A 357 12.08 4.13 -5.49
CA GLU A 357 12.88 4.99 -4.61
C GLU A 357 12.07 6.14 -3.99
N ARG A 358 11.10 6.71 -4.73
CA ARG A 358 10.13 7.68 -4.19
C ARG A 358 9.20 7.05 -3.15
N GLU A 359 8.69 5.85 -3.39
CA GLU A 359 7.87 5.11 -2.40
C GLU A 359 8.68 4.78 -1.12
N VAL A 360 9.93 4.35 -1.27
CA VAL A 360 10.82 4.11 -0.12
C VAL A 360 11.08 5.40 0.65
N SER A 361 11.28 6.53 -0.04
CA SER A 361 11.49 7.83 0.60
C SER A 361 10.27 8.30 1.38
N THR A 362 9.07 8.18 0.81
CA THR A 362 7.81 8.52 1.52
C THR A 362 7.57 7.60 2.71
N LEU A 363 7.84 6.29 2.60
CA LEU A 363 7.78 5.36 3.73
C LEU A 363 8.79 5.72 4.82
N LYS A 364 10.02 6.07 4.45
CA LYS A 364 11.07 6.50 5.38
C LYS A 364 10.66 7.79 6.11
N GLU A 365 10.03 8.72 5.41
CA GLU A 365 9.48 9.94 6.00
C GLU A 365 8.34 9.63 6.98
N ARG A 366 7.38 8.78 6.61
CA ARG A 366 6.30 8.32 7.51
C ARG A 366 6.86 7.64 8.77
N ILE A 367 7.85 6.76 8.62
CA ILE A 367 8.53 6.10 9.74
C ILE A 367 9.23 7.12 10.62
N ASN A 368 9.90 8.13 10.04
CA ASN A 368 10.54 9.19 10.81
C ASN A 368 9.52 10.07 11.55
N ARG A 369 8.39 10.41 10.93
CA ARG A 369 7.28 11.12 11.60
C ARG A 369 6.72 10.31 12.77
N ILE A 370 6.49 9.01 12.59
CA ILE A 370 6.05 8.11 13.68
C ILE A 370 7.10 8.04 14.79
N LYS A 371 8.39 7.93 14.45
CA LYS A 371 9.49 7.92 15.45
C LYS A 371 9.57 9.19 16.29
N ILE A 372 9.18 10.34 15.74
CA ILE A 372 9.18 11.62 16.46
C ILE A 372 7.91 11.75 17.33
N VAL A 373 6.79 11.16 16.91
CA VAL A 373 5.50 11.25 17.62
C VAL A 373 5.34 10.21 18.73
N ILE A 374 6.13 9.12 18.75
CA ILE A 374 6.13 8.21 19.91
C ILE A 374 6.75 8.95 21.11
N PRO A 375 5.96 9.29 22.15
CA PRO A 375 6.50 9.89 23.36
C PRO A 375 7.49 8.90 23.97
N SER A 376 8.69 9.37 24.30
CA SER A 376 9.81 8.58 24.84
C SER A 376 9.50 7.80 26.14
N SER A 377 8.27 7.88 26.67
CA SER A 377 7.86 7.36 27.97
C SER A 377 7.48 5.86 28.02
N ILE A 378 7.30 5.16 26.89
CA ILE A 378 6.75 3.77 26.89
C ILE A 378 7.77 2.67 26.48
N LYS A 379 9.08 2.95 26.43
CA LYS A 379 10.08 1.90 26.14
C LYS A 379 10.32 0.96 27.33
N ARG A 380 9.49 -0.10 27.45
CA ARG A 380 9.89 -1.35 28.11
C ARG A 380 11.04 -1.96 27.31
N LYS A 381 12.21 -2.08 27.95
CA LYS A 381 13.45 -2.60 27.36
C LYS A 381 13.34 -4.11 27.08
N VAL A 382 13.17 -4.48 25.81
CA VAL A 382 13.64 -5.78 25.29
C VAL A 382 14.97 -5.51 24.60
N SER A 383 16.04 -6.08 25.14
CA SER A 383 17.41 -5.82 24.72
C SER A 383 17.90 -6.90 23.75
N LEU A 384 17.75 -6.64 22.44
CA LEU A 384 18.49 -7.37 21.40
C LEU A 384 19.75 -6.58 21.01
N ARG A 385 20.83 -7.02 21.64
CA ARG A 385 22.25 -7.02 21.24
C ARG A 385 22.51 -6.72 19.75
N ARG A 386 23.14 -5.58 19.41
CA ARG A 386 24.15 -5.52 18.32
C ARG A 386 25.03 -4.25 18.32
N ARG A 387 26.34 -4.54 18.35
CA ARG A 387 27.53 -3.93 17.70
C ARG A 387 27.74 -2.40 17.72
N SER A 388 28.74 -2.03 18.52
CA SER A 388 29.75 -0.95 18.40
C SER A 388 29.93 -0.34 16.99
N PRO A 389 30.09 1.00 16.92
CA PRO A 389 31.39 1.52 16.49
C PRO A 389 31.98 2.64 17.38
N LYS A 390 33.28 2.46 17.64
CA LYS A 390 34.39 3.41 17.84
C LYS A 390 34.08 4.91 17.99
N PHE A 391 34.42 5.41 19.18
CA PHE A 391 35.15 6.64 19.54
C PHE A 391 35.23 7.79 18.53
N GLY A 392 34.62 8.91 18.90
CA GLY A 392 35.02 10.25 18.51
C GLY A 392 34.99 11.16 19.74
N ASN A 393 36.16 11.51 20.25
CA ASN A 393 36.36 12.43 21.36
C ASN A 393 35.84 13.83 20.98
N SER A 394 35.12 14.48 21.89
CA SER A 394 35.08 15.93 21.91
C SER A 394 34.99 16.46 23.35
N PRO A 395 35.74 17.52 23.70
CA PRO A 395 36.00 17.91 25.08
C PRO A 395 35.09 19.04 25.58
N GLY A 396 34.90 19.07 26.90
CA GLY A 396 34.81 20.34 27.63
C GLY A 396 33.43 20.91 27.86
N SER A 397 32.67 20.32 28.79
CA SER A 397 31.73 21.09 29.63
C SER A 397 31.97 20.68 31.08
N LYS A 398 32.72 21.52 31.80
CA LYS A 398 32.89 21.45 33.25
C LYS A 398 31.71 22.22 33.86
N ASN A 399 31.17 21.70 34.96
CA ASN A 399 30.12 22.28 35.83
C ASN A 399 28.71 21.69 35.69
N GLY A 400 28.62 20.39 35.47
CA GLY A 400 27.47 19.61 35.90
C GLY A 400 27.96 18.46 36.75
N ASP A 401 27.58 18.43 38.03
CA ASP A 401 27.81 17.35 38.98
C ASP A 401 27.02 16.11 38.55
N GLN A 402 27.41 15.53 37.41
CA GLN A 402 26.86 14.28 36.89
C GLN A 402 27.56 13.16 37.61
N VAL A 403 26.94 12.69 38.69
CA VAL A 403 27.29 11.43 39.34
C VAL A 403 27.19 10.31 38.29
N ARG A 404 28.33 9.93 37.72
CA ARG A 404 28.43 8.92 36.67
C ARG A 404 28.35 7.53 37.31
N ILE A 405 27.12 7.08 37.59
CA ILE A 405 26.90 5.74 38.16
C ILE A 405 27.20 4.70 37.08
N THR A 406 28.28 3.95 37.25
CA THR A 406 28.64 2.82 36.39
C THR A 406 28.23 1.52 37.09
N PHE A 407 27.25 0.83 36.52
CA PHE A 407 26.82 -0.47 37.05
C PHE A 407 27.68 -1.59 36.45
N VAL A 408 28.60 -2.13 37.25
CA VAL A 408 29.40 -3.29 36.87
C VAL A 408 28.58 -4.55 37.16
N ARG A 409 28.23 -5.28 36.09
CA ARG A 409 27.50 -6.55 36.20
C ARG A 409 28.50 -7.69 36.44
N LYS A 410 28.44 -8.34 37.60
CA LYS A 410 29.09 -9.65 37.81
C LYS A 410 28.18 -10.73 37.25
N VAL A 411 28.74 -11.63 36.45
CA VAL A 411 28.01 -12.76 35.84
C VAL A 411 27.70 -13.78 36.95
N GLY A 412 26.42 -14.07 37.20
CA GLY A 412 25.97 -15.07 38.19
C GLY A 412 24.87 -14.59 39.15
N ASP A 413 24.74 -13.27 39.36
CA ASP A 413 23.81 -12.69 40.37
C ASP A 413 22.81 -11.71 39.73
N GLU A 414 21.95 -12.22 38.84
CA GLU A 414 21.00 -11.35 38.11
C GLU A 414 19.95 -10.72 39.03
N ASP A 415 19.43 -11.46 40.02
CA ASP A 415 18.39 -10.97 40.93
C ASP A 415 18.92 -9.96 41.96
N ALA A 416 20.12 -10.19 42.50
CA ALA A 416 20.74 -9.25 43.44
C ALA A 416 21.16 -7.95 42.72
N PHE A 417 21.57 -8.05 41.46
CA PHE A 417 21.85 -6.87 40.62
C PHE A 417 20.57 -6.08 40.35
N TYR A 418 19.47 -6.75 40.00
CA TYR A 418 18.20 -6.08 39.73
C TYR A 418 17.68 -5.34 40.98
N LYS A 419 17.70 -5.99 42.16
CA LYS A 419 17.32 -5.34 43.43
C LYS A 419 18.19 -4.12 43.75
N ARG A 420 19.51 -4.20 43.52
CA ARG A 420 20.43 -3.07 43.75
C ARG A 420 20.17 -1.92 42.80
N VAL A 421 20.01 -2.19 41.50
CA VAL A 421 19.71 -1.18 40.48
C VAL A 421 18.36 -0.52 40.73
N CYS A 422 17.33 -1.28 41.10
CA CYS A 422 16.03 -0.72 41.46
C CYS A 422 16.11 0.17 42.71
N SER A 423 16.88 -0.23 43.73
CA SER A 423 17.10 0.60 44.92
C SER A 423 17.83 1.92 44.57
N ASP A 424 18.87 1.86 43.75
CA ASP A 424 19.66 3.03 43.37
C ASP A 424 18.90 3.97 42.43
N LEU A 425 18.10 3.44 41.50
CA LEU A 425 17.17 4.24 40.69
C LEU A 425 16.04 4.85 41.52
N GLY A 426 15.56 4.14 42.55
CA GLY A 426 14.60 4.67 43.52
C GLY A 426 15.15 5.87 44.28
N LYS A 427 16.40 5.79 44.76
CA LYS A 427 17.11 6.91 45.41
C LYS A 427 17.32 8.09 44.46
N LEU A 428 17.68 7.83 43.20
CA LEU A 428 17.88 8.89 42.20
C LEU A 428 16.57 9.63 41.89
N ARG A 429 15.45 8.89 41.74
CA ARG A 429 14.13 9.50 41.54
C ARG A 429 13.70 10.30 42.77
N LYS A 430 13.90 9.77 43.98
CA LYS A 430 13.60 10.49 45.22
C LYS A 430 14.38 11.80 45.32
N GLY A 431 15.70 11.79 45.08
CA GLY A 431 16.51 13.00 45.13
C GLY A 431 16.19 14.03 44.03
N GLN A 432 15.77 13.57 42.84
CA GLN A 432 15.27 14.47 41.79
C GLN A 432 13.92 15.08 42.17
N LEU A 433 13.02 14.30 42.78
CA LEU A 433 11.71 14.75 43.23
C LEU A 433 11.84 15.72 44.41
N GLU A 434 12.69 15.43 45.39
CA GLU A 434 13.02 16.34 46.49
C GLU A 434 13.58 17.67 45.96
N LYS A 435 14.50 17.64 44.99
CA LYS A 435 15.01 18.87 44.36
C LYS A 435 13.94 19.69 43.64
N LEU A 436 12.98 19.04 42.97
CA LEU A 436 11.85 19.71 42.34
C LEU A 436 10.90 20.29 43.40
N CYS A 437 10.60 19.53 44.45
CA CYS A 437 9.79 19.99 45.58
C CYS A 437 10.42 21.18 46.32
N THR A 438 11.74 21.18 46.55
CA THR A 438 12.43 22.35 47.14
C THR A 438 12.39 23.57 46.22
N LYS A 439 12.46 23.37 44.90
CA LYS A 439 12.38 24.47 43.93
C LYS A 439 10.98 25.09 43.85
N GLU A 440 9.95 24.28 44.11
CA GLU A 440 8.55 24.71 44.09
C GLU A 440 8.01 25.07 45.49
N GLU A 441 8.85 25.06 46.53
CA GLU A 441 8.45 25.28 47.94
C GLU A 441 7.34 24.33 48.42
N ILE A 442 7.33 23.10 47.89
CA ILE A 442 6.38 22.05 48.27
C ILE A 442 7.05 21.13 49.30
N ASP A 443 6.43 20.98 50.46
CA ASP A 443 6.89 20.02 51.47
C ASP A 443 6.69 18.58 50.97
N TYR A 444 7.81 17.89 50.72
CA TYR A 444 7.79 16.49 50.33
C TYR A 444 7.52 15.60 51.56
N VAL A 445 6.24 15.36 51.86
CA VAL A 445 5.82 14.37 52.85
C VAL A 445 5.93 12.98 52.21
N GLY A 446 7.10 12.36 52.35
CA GLY A 446 7.30 10.99 51.89
C GLY A 446 6.27 10.05 52.51
N VAL A 447 5.58 9.27 51.67
CA VAL A 447 4.73 8.16 52.13
C VAL A 447 5.67 7.15 52.80
N LYS A 448 5.53 6.99 54.13
CA LYS A 448 6.32 6.05 54.93
C LYS A 448 5.97 4.61 54.63
#